data_AF-A0A6C0HK60-F1
#
_entry.id   AF-A0A6C0HK60-F1
#
_cell.length_a   1.000
_cell.length_b   1.000
_cell.length_c   1.000
_cell.angle_alpha   90.00
_cell.angle_beta   90.00
_cell.angle_gamma   90.00
#
_symmetry.space_group_name_H-M   'P 1'
#
loop_
_entity.id
_entity.type
_entity.pdbx_description
1 polymer ?
#
loop_
_entity_poly.entity_id
_entity_poly.type
_entity_poly.pdbx_seq_one_letter_code
_entity_poly.pdbx_strand_id
1 'polypeptide(L)'
;MLAEVGKTVAAVIVTYSAHYASIKVYSGVCVPDGILGYIQGFLSAGSPLCSATLAYASNSQNSYATLITMAVSRIAIDMLTPF
;
A
#
# COMPACT_ATOMS: atom_id res chain seq x y z
N MET A 1 -6.32 17.27 19.29
CA MET A 1 -5.93 15.85 19.32
C MET A 1 -6.89 14.95 18.49
N LEU A 2 -8.19 14.85 18.82
CA LEU A 2 -9.15 14.01 18.07
C LEU A 2 -9.25 14.29 16.56
N ALA A 3 -9.25 15.56 16.15
CA ALA A 3 -9.31 15.93 14.74
C ALA A 3 -8.04 15.55 13.95
N GLU A 4 -6.87 15.51 14.60
CA GLU A 4 -5.62 15.10 13.95
C GLU A 4 -5.55 13.57 13.82
N VAL A 5 -5.92 12.85 14.87
CA VAL A 5 -6.02 11.38 14.84
C VAL A 5 -7.01 10.93 13.77
N GLY A 6 -8.16 11.61 13.64
CA GLY A 6 -9.13 11.33 12.58
C GLY A 6 -8.55 11.49 11.17
N LYS A 7 -7.73 12.51 10.93
CA LYS A 7 -7.03 12.72 9.64
C LYS A 7 -5.99 11.64 9.39
N THR A 8 -5.21 11.24 10.40
CA THR A 8 -4.21 10.16 10.28
C THR A 8 -4.87 8.83 9.97
N VAL A 9 -5.96 8.48 10.66
CA VAL A 9 -6.72 7.25 10.40
C VAL A 9 -7.32 7.27 9.00
N ALA A 10 -7.92 8.38 8.57
CA ALA A 10 -8.43 8.54 7.21
C ALA A 10 -7.32 8.38 6.16
N ALA A 11 -6.15 8.98 6.38
CA ALA A 11 -5.00 8.84 5.49
C ALA A 11 -4.51 7.39 5.40
N VAL A 12 -4.46 6.66 6.52
CA VAL A 12 -4.10 5.24 6.55
C VAL A 12 -5.10 4.40 5.76
N ILE A 13 -6.41 4.63 5.96
CA ILE A 13 -7.47 3.90 5.24
C ILE A 13 -7.38 4.14 3.72
N VAL A 14 -7.23 5.41 3.30
CA VAL A 14 -7.12 5.76 1.88
C VAL A 14 -5.86 5.18 1.25
N THR A 15 -4.73 5.22 1.97
CA THR A 15 -3.47 4.66 1.47
C THR A 15 -3.53 3.14 1.37
N TYR A 16 -4.12 2.48 2.37
CA TYR A 16 -4.30 1.03 2.38
C TYR A 16 -5.26 0.55 1.29
N SER A 17 -6.38 1.25 1.09
CA SER A 17 -7.33 0.88 0.04
C SER A 17 -6.73 1.04 -1.36
N ALA A 18 -5.94 2.10 -1.59
CA ALA A 18 -5.20 2.30 -2.83
C ALA A 18 -4.14 1.20 -3.05
N HIS A 19 -3.39 0.84 -2.01
CA HIS A 19 -2.45 -0.29 -2.05
C HIS A 19 -3.17 -1.60 -2.40
N TYR A 20 -4.23 -1.94 -1.68
CA TYR A 20 -5.00 -3.17 -1.89
C TYR A 20 -5.60 -3.24 -3.30
N ALA A 21 -6.16 -2.13 -3.80
CA ALA A 21 -6.68 -2.05 -5.16
C ALA A 21 -5.58 -2.30 -6.19
N SER A 22 -4.40 -1.70 -6.02
CA SER A 22 -3.26 -1.90 -6.93
C SER A 22 -2.77 -3.35 -6.95
N ILE A 23 -2.67 -3.99 -5.79
CA ILE A 23 -2.34 -5.42 -5.66
C ILE A 23 -3.39 -6.26 -6.37
N LYS A 24 -4.68 -5.93 -6.21
CA LYS A 24 -5.75 -6.69 -6.85
C LYS A 24 -5.72 -6.60 -8.37
N VAL A 25 -5.50 -5.42 -8.91
CA VAL A 25 -5.30 -5.23 -10.36
C VAL A 25 -4.09 -6.02 -10.84
N TYR A 26 -2.97 -5.96 -10.12
CA TYR A 26 -1.77 -6.71 -10.47
C TYR A 26 -2.01 -8.23 -10.47
N SER A 27 -2.62 -8.79 -9.41
CA SER A 27 -2.93 -10.22 -9.33
C SER A 27 -3.94 -10.69 -10.39
N GLY A 28 -4.92 -9.87 -10.75
CA GLY A 28 -5.94 -10.26 -11.74
C GLY A 28 -5.48 -10.14 -13.19
N VAL A 29 -4.60 -9.19 -13.49
CA VAL A 29 -4.24 -8.82 -14.87
C VAL A 29 -2.81 -9.24 -15.22
N CYS A 30 -1.88 -9.14 -14.27
CA CYS A 30 -0.44 -9.29 -14.52
C CYS A 30 0.10 -10.64 -14.07
N VAL A 31 -0.44 -11.20 -13.00
CA VAL A 31 -0.04 -12.52 -12.48
C VAL A 31 -1.28 -13.37 -12.19
N PRO A 32 -2.06 -13.72 -13.24
CA PRO A 32 -3.26 -14.52 -13.06
C PRO A 32 -2.92 -15.92 -12.54
N ASP A 33 -3.81 -16.48 -11.71
CA ASP A 33 -3.61 -17.77 -11.06
C ASP A 33 -3.60 -18.96 -12.04
N GLY A 34 -2.94 -20.05 -11.63
CA GLY A 34 -2.89 -21.33 -12.37
C GLY A 34 -1.74 -21.43 -13.40
N ILE A 35 -1.57 -22.62 -14.00
CA ILE A 35 -0.43 -22.90 -14.90
C ILE A 35 -0.49 -22.07 -16.19
N LEU A 36 -1.68 -21.91 -16.78
CA LEU A 36 -1.88 -21.05 -17.96
C LEU A 36 -1.72 -19.56 -17.61
N GLY A 37 -2.20 -19.16 -16.43
CA GLY A 37 -2.05 -17.81 -15.91
C GLY A 37 -0.58 -17.44 -15.63
N TYR A 38 0.23 -18.40 -15.18
CA TYR A 38 1.67 -18.22 -15.00
C TYR A 38 2.39 -17.94 -16.33
N ILE A 39 2.09 -18.68 -17.40
CA ILE A 39 2.72 -18.45 -18.71
C ILE A 39 2.24 -17.13 -19.33
N GLN A 40 0.95 -16.84 -19.24
CA GLN A 40 0.39 -15.58 -19.72
C GLN A 40 0.96 -14.39 -18.94
N GLY A 41 1.04 -14.52 -17.61
CA GLY A 41 1.67 -13.57 -16.71
C GLY A 41 3.16 -13.41 -16.97
N PHE A 42 3.88 -14.47 -17.33
CA PHE A 42 5.30 -14.36 -17.70
C PHE A 42 5.51 -13.47 -18.95
N LEU A 43 4.59 -13.55 -19.92
CA LEU A 43 4.62 -12.73 -21.13
C LEU A 43 4.04 -11.32 -20.91
N SER A 44 3.05 -11.15 -20.04
CA SER A 44 2.35 -9.88 -19.81
C SER A 44 2.88 -9.09 -18.61
N ALA A 45 3.59 -9.69 -17.66
CA ALA A 45 4.18 -9.03 -16.50
C ALA A 45 5.25 -8.01 -16.90
N GLY A 46 5.92 -8.21 -18.04
CA GLY A 46 6.83 -7.24 -18.63
C GLY A 46 6.13 -6.02 -19.26
N SER A 47 4.80 -6.00 -19.31
CA SER A 47 4.07 -4.87 -19.89
C SER A 47 4.24 -3.60 -19.02
N PRO A 48 4.21 -2.40 -19.65
CA PRO A 48 4.34 -1.14 -18.92
C PRO A 48 3.24 -0.95 -17.88
N LEU A 49 2.06 -1.53 -18.10
CA LEU A 49 0.95 -1.49 -17.16
C LEU A 49 1.25 -2.28 -15.87
N CYS A 50 1.81 -3.48 -16.02
CA CYS A 50 2.18 -4.36 -14.91
C CYS A 50 3.39 -3.85 -14.14
N SER A 51 4.36 -3.24 -14.84
CA SER A 51 5.50 -2.59 -14.20
C SER A 51 5.08 -1.35 -13.41
N ALA A 52 4.17 -0.52 -13.96
CA ALA A 52 3.65 0.66 -13.29
C ALA A 52 2.81 0.31 -12.05
N THR A 53 1.95 -0.70 -12.14
CA THR A 53 1.15 -1.17 -11.00
C THR A 53 2.04 -1.78 -9.91
N LEU A 54 3.06 -2.56 -10.27
CA LEU A 54 4.01 -3.10 -9.30
C LEU A 54 4.83 -1.99 -8.62
N ALA A 55 5.29 -0.99 -9.37
CA ALA A 55 5.99 0.17 -8.82
C ALA A 55 5.10 0.96 -7.85
N TYR A 56 3.83 1.15 -8.19
CA TYR A 56 2.86 1.78 -7.30
C TYR A 56 2.59 0.95 -6.05
N ALA A 57 2.41 -0.37 -6.19
CA ALA A 57 2.19 -1.27 -5.06
C ALA A 57 3.38 -1.24 -4.09
N SER A 58 4.61 -1.25 -4.62
CA SER A 58 5.84 -1.14 -3.83
C SER A 58 5.95 0.21 -3.09
N ASN A 59 5.70 1.33 -3.78
CA ASN A 59 5.76 2.66 -3.17
C ASN A 59 4.65 2.90 -2.13
N SER A 60 3.44 2.39 -2.39
CA SER A 60 2.32 2.51 -1.44
C SER A 60 2.53 1.66 -0.19
N GLN A 61 3.24 0.53 -0.29
CA GLN A 61 3.63 -0.27 0.86
C GLN A 61 4.60 0.47 1.80
N ASN A 62 5.62 1.12 1.24
CA ASN A 62 6.54 1.96 2.01
C ASN A 62 5.82 3.16 2.64
N SER A 63 4.88 3.77 1.90
CA SER A 63 4.08 4.89 2.40
C SER A 63 3.19 4.47 3.58
N TYR A 64 2.56 3.30 3.50
CA TYR A 64 1.75 2.74 4.57
C TYR A 64 2.58 2.45 5.83
N ALA A 65 3.74 1.80 5.68
CA ALA A 65 4.65 1.53 6.79
C ALA A 65 5.14 2.82 7.46
N THR A 66 5.44 3.85 6.66
CA THR A 66 5.88 5.16 7.17
C THR A 66 4.77 5.86 7.95
N LEU A 67 3.52 5.85 7.44
CA LEU A 67 2.38 6.45 8.14
C LEU A 67 2.12 5.80 9.50
N ILE A 68 2.18 4.47 9.57
CA ILE A 68 2.02 3.74 10.84
C ILE A 68 3.17 4.08 11.78
N THR A 69 4.41 4.01 11.31
CA THR A 69 5.59 4.27 12.13
C THR A 69 5.55 5.68 12.70
N MET A 70 5.18 6.68 11.89
CA MET A 70 4.99 8.06 12.35
C MET A 70 3.86 8.20 13.37
N ALA A 71 2.71 7.56 13.14
CA ALA A 71 1.58 7.60 14.06
C ALA A 71 1.93 6.99 15.43
N VAL A 72 2.58 5.82 15.43
CA VAL A 72 3.04 5.15 16.65
C VAL A 72 4.11 5.98 17.36
N SER A 73 5.06 6.55 16.60
CA SER A 73 6.11 7.41 17.15
C SER A 73 5.54 8.65 17.83
N ARG A 74 4.51 9.27 17.23
CA ARG A 74 3.81 10.41 17.85
C ARG A 74 3.10 10.02 19.14
N ILE A 75 2.38 8.91 19.15
CA ILE A 75 1.70 8.43 20.38
C ILE A 75 2.74 8.15 21.47
N ALA A 76 3.86 7.50 21.12
CA ALA A 76 4.93 7.20 22.07
C ALA A 76 5.56 8.48 22.66
N ILE A 77 5.82 9.50 21.83
CA ILE A 77 6.34 10.79 22.30
C ILE A 77 5.31 11.52 23.16
N ASP A 78 4.03 11.57 22.76
CA ASP A 78 2.97 12.20 23.57
C ASP A 78 2.82 11.53 24.95
N MET A 79 3.09 10.23 25.09
CA MET A 79 3.12 9.53 26.38
C MET A 79 4.37 9.81 27.20
N LEU A 80 5.53 10.03 26.56
CA LEU A 80 6.81 10.29 27.22
C LEU A 80 6.98 11.75 27.66
N THR A 81 6.45 12.68 26.86
CA THR A 81 6.47 14.12 27.12
C THR A 81 5.06 14.68 27.02
N PRO A 82 4.24 14.55 28.09
CA PRO A 82 2.86 15.06 28.12
C PRO A 82 2.78 16.60 28.32
N PHE A 83 3.88 17.34 28.09
CA PHE A 83 4.01 18.77 28.38
C PHE A 83 4.02 19.60 27.10
#